data_AF-A0A392P7U0-F1
#
_entry.id   AF-A0A392P7U0-F1
#
_cell.length_a   1.000
_cell.length_b   1.000
_cell.length_c   1.000
_cell.angle_alpha   90.00
_cell.angle_beta   90.00
_cell.angle_gamma   90.00
#
_symmetry.space_group_name_H-M   'P 1'
#
loop_
_entity.id
_entity.type
_entity.pdbx_description
1 polymer ?
#
loop_
_entity_poly.entity_id
_entity_poly.type
_entity_poly.pdbx_seq_one_letter_code
_entity_poly.pdbx_strand_id
1 'polypeptide(L)' 'MRAVKKQPVVVTVAVDGPHFDEYCGGVYNHEPGYFNLDTTLHGMLLVGFGKHHGEDCWILQNSYGTGFGDEGF' A
#
# COMPACT_ATOMS: atom_id res chain seq x y z
N MET A 1 6.53 13.11 -6.97
CA MET A 1 6.18 13.27 -5.53
C MET A 1 5.96 14.73 -5.11
N ARG A 2 5.06 15.49 -5.76
CA ARG A 2 4.72 16.87 -5.33
C ARG A 2 3.42 16.96 -4.53
N ALA A 3 2.46 16.06 -4.80
CA ALA A 3 1.14 16.06 -4.15
C ALA A 3 1.22 15.51 -2.71
N VAL A 4 1.74 14.29 -2.52
CA VAL A 4 1.88 13.65 -1.19
C VAL A 4 2.70 14.48 -0.19
N LYS A 5 3.66 15.27 -0.67
CA LYS A 5 4.46 16.18 0.19
C LYS A 5 3.64 17.32 0.80
N LYS A 6 2.50 17.66 0.21
CA LYS A 6 1.65 18.77 0.66
C LYS A 6 0.54 18.28 1.58
N GLN A 7 -0.04 17.13 1.26
CA GLN A 7 -1.13 16.52 1.99
C GLN A 7 -1.25 15.04 1.58
N PRO A 8 -1.93 14.22 2.40
CA PRO A 8 -2.31 12.88 2.01
C PRO A 8 -3.12 12.85 0.71
N VAL A 9 -2.91 11.83 -0.12
CA VAL A 9 -3.56 11.65 -1.43
C VAL A 9 -4.32 10.35 -1.44
N VAL A 10 -5.61 10.37 -1.75
CA VAL A 10 -6.39 9.15 -1.97
C VAL A 10 -5.89 8.47 -3.23
N VAL A 11 -5.59 7.18 -3.13
CA VAL A 11 -5.14 6.34 -4.24
C VAL A 11 -5.96 5.05 -4.27
N THR A 12 -5.99 4.41 -5.43
CA THR A 12 -6.60 3.10 -5.60
C THR A 12 -5.51 2.10 -5.93
N VAL A 13 -5.51 0.98 -5.22
CA VAL A 13 -4.49 -0.07 -5.33
C VAL A 13 -5.20 -1.38 -5.67
N ALA A 14 -4.66 -2.15 -6.61
CA ALA A 14 -5.10 -3.53 -6.84
C ALA A 14 -4.60 -4.39 -5.67
N VAL A 15 -5.52 -5.07 -4.99
CA VAL A 15 -5.25 -5.93 -3.83
C VAL A 15 -5.63 -7.39 -4.13
N ASP A 16 -5.47 -7.78 -5.40
CA ASP A 16 -5.77 -9.11 -5.93
C ASP A 16 -4.60 -10.09 -5.84
N GLY A 17 -3.46 -9.66 -5.28
CA GLY A 17 -2.34 -10.55 -5.00
C GLY A 17 -2.69 -11.55 -3.90
N PRO A 18 -2.33 -12.84 -4.06
CA PRO A 18 -2.77 -13.91 -3.15
C PRO A 18 -2.29 -13.73 -1.70
N HIS A 19 -1.20 -12.99 -1.47
CA HIS A 19 -0.66 -12.74 -0.13
C HIS A 19 -0.92 -11.32 0.40
N PHE A 20 -1.81 -10.53 -0.22
CA PHE A 20 -2.11 -9.19 0.29
C PHE A 20 -2.69 -9.23 1.71
N ASP A 21 -3.62 -10.16 1.96
CA ASP A 21 -4.26 -10.31 3.28
C ASP A 21 -3.31 -10.88 4.36
N GLU A 22 -2.17 -11.44 3.96
CA GLU A 22 -1.14 -11.99 4.86
C GLU A 22 -0.07 -10.96 5.25
N TYR A 23 -0.14 -9.74 4.69
CA TYR A 23 0.85 -8.70 4.95
C TYR A 23 0.87 -8.31 6.44
N CYS A 24 2.07 -8.37 7.03
CA CYS A 24 2.30 -8.12 8.45
C CYS A 24 3.50 -7.18 8.72
N GLY A 25 4.03 -6.52 7.69
CA GLY A 25 5.10 -5.52 7.80
C GLY A 25 6.18 -5.61 6.72
N GLY A 26 7.02 -4.58 6.64
CA GLY A 26 8.08 -4.45 5.63
C GLY A 26 7.64 -3.72 4.38
N VAL A 27 8.18 -4.09 3.21
CA VAL A 27 7.76 -3.53 1.92
C VAL A 27 6.95 -4.57 1.18
N TYR A 28 5.65 -4.32 1.05
CA TYR A 28 4.80 -5.15 0.19
C TYR A 28 5.16 -4.92 -1.28
N ASN A 29 5.52 -6.01 -1.96
CA ASN A 29 5.76 -6.03 -3.39
C ASN A 29 4.65 -6.85 -4.04
N HIS A 30 3.89 -6.20 -4.92
CA HIS A 30 2.80 -6.84 -5.63
C HIS A 30 3.35 -7.94 -6.56
N GLU A 31 2.70 -9.10 -6.55
CA GLU A 31 3.12 -10.26 -7.31
C GLU A 31 2.92 -10.07 -8.81
N PRO A 32 3.94 -10.39 -9.65
CA PRO A 32 3.80 -10.33 -11.09
C PRO A 32 2.60 -11.16 -11.58
N GLY A 33 1.80 -10.58 -12.47
CA GLY A 33 0.62 -11.24 -13.04
C GLY A 33 -0.70 -10.90 -12.33
N TYR A 34 -0.66 -10.28 -11.16
CA TYR A 34 -1.83 -9.79 -10.44
C TYR A 34 -1.89 -8.25 -10.53
N PHE A 35 -2.25 -7.70 -11.69
CA PHE A 35 -2.43 -6.25 -11.86
C PHE A 35 -3.71 -5.97 -12.63
N ASN A 36 -4.69 -6.84 -12.46
CA ASN A 36 -5.91 -6.72 -13.23
C ASN A 36 -6.73 -5.57 -12.64
N LEU A 37 -6.84 -4.47 -13.37
CA LEU A 37 -7.59 -3.30 -12.89
C LEU A 37 -9.11 -3.53 -12.85
N ASP A 38 -9.60 -4.66 -13.38
CA ASP A 38 -10.99 -5.10 -13.27
C ASP A 38 -11.24 -6.02 -12.06
N THR A 39 -10.23 -6.29 -11.21
CA THR A 39 -10.36 -7.11 -10.00
C THR A 39 -10.56 -6.26 -8.74
N THR A 40 -10.23 -6.81 -7.57
CA THR A 40 -10.39 -6.16 -6.27
C THR A 40 -9.50 -4.94 -6.15
N LEU A 41 -10.10 -3.77 -6.37
CA LEU A 41 -9.50 -2.48 -6.12
C LEU A 41 -9.85 -2.00 -4.71
N HIS A 42 -8.87 -1.43 -4.02
CA HIS A 42 -9.05 -0.85 -2.69
C HIS A 42 -8.62 0.61 -2.63
N GLY A 43 -9.41 1.43 -1.95
CA GLY A 43 -9.13 2.84 -1.73
C GLY A 43 -8.30 3.04 -0.47
N MET A 44 -7.09 3.61 -0.61
CA MET A 44 -6.15 3.83 0.48
C MET A 44 -5.65 5.27 0.48
N LEU A 45 -5.00 5.67 1.57
CA LEU A 45 -4.44 7.01 1.70
C LEU A 45 -2.92 6.97 1.59
N LEU A 46 -2.37 7.55 0.52
CA LEU A 46 -0.94 7.77 0.38
C LEU A 46 -0.51 8.95 1.25
N VAL A 47 0.15 8.66 2.36
CA VAL A 47 0.55 9.65 3.36
C VAL A 47 2.02 10.05 3.27
N GLY A 48 2.84 9.22 2.61
CA GLY A 48 4.27 9.48 2.54
C GLY A 48 5.02 8.58 1.59
N PHE A 49 6.33 8.76 1.60
CA PHE A 49 7.31 7.93 0.93
C PHE A 49 8.57 7.95 1.79
N GLY A 50 9.36 6.89 1.73
CA GLY A 50 10.54 6.75 2.57
C GLY A 50 11.50 5.72 2.00
N LYS A 51 12.38 5.24 2.87
CA LYS A 51 13.27 4.13 2.57
C LYS A 51 13.15 3.07 3.63
N HIS A 52 12.98 1.82 3.22
CA HIS A 52 13.06 0.66 4.08
C HIS A 52 14.26 -0.19 3.62
N HIS A 53 15.25 -0.35 4.50
CA HIS A 53 16.52 -1.04 4.17
C HIS A 53 17.22 -0.57 2.88
N GLY A 54 17.09 0.72 2.55
CA GLY A 54 17.70 1.34 1.37
C GLY A 54 16.84 1.31 0.11
N GLU A 55 15.74 0.55 0.11
CA GLU A 55 14.74 0.50 -0.96
C GLU A 55 13.72 1.63 -0.80
N ASP A 56 13.42 2.35 -1.88
CA ASP A 56 12.40 3.39 -1.89
C ASP A 56 11.00 2.77 -1.75
N CYS A 57 10.22 3.22 -0.78
CA CYS A 57 8.88 2.70 -0.52
C CYS A 57 7.84 3.82 -0.40
N TRP A 58 6.58 3.46 -0.70
CA TRP A 58 5.42 4.28 -0.41
C TRP A 58 4.84 3.91 0.95
N ILE A 59 4.27 4.90 1.65
CA ILE A 59 3.61 4.69 2.94
C ILE A 59 2.12 4.94 2.73
N LEU A 60 1.33 3.87 2.83
CA LEU A 60 -0.12 3.87 2.65
C LEU A 60 -0.78 3.62 3.99
N GLN A 61 -1.81 4.39 4.33
CA GLN A 61 -2.69 4.09 5.45
C GLN A 61 -3.89 3.28 4.95
N ASN A 62 -4.13 2.12 5.55
CA ASN A 62 -5.27 1.25 5.26
C ASN A 62 -6.47 1.55 6.18
N SER A 63 -7.60 0.93 5.88
CA SER A 63 -8.86 0.99 6.63
C SER A 63 -9.28 -0.35 7.26
N TYR A 64 -8.40 -1.37 7.20
CA TYR A 64 -8.65 -2.71 7.78
C TYR A 64 -8.35 -2.82 9.29
N GLY A 65 -8.01 -1.70 9.92
CA GLY A 65 -7.68 -1.62 11.34
C GLY A 65 -6.21 -1.90 11.64
N THR A 66 -5.82 -1.69 12.89
CA THR A 66 -4.40 -1.74 13.32
C THR A 66 -3.80 -3.15 13.38
N GLY A 67 -4.63 -4.19 13.21
CA GLY A 67 -4.17 -5.58 13.15
C GLY A 67 -3.67 -6.02 11.78
N PHE A 68 -3.86 -5.19 10.75
CA PHE A 68 -3.35 -5.42 9.41
C PHE A 68 -1.98 -4.78 9.24
N GLY A 69 -1.04 -5.47 8.60
CA GLY A 69 0.24 -4.88 8.20
C GLY A 69 1.04 -4.33 9.37
N ASP A 70 1.62 -3.15 9.16
CA ASP A 70 2.44 -2.43 10.14
C ASP A 70 1.56 -1.40 10.87
N GLU A 71 0.84 -1.85 11.91
CA GLU A 71 -0.12 -1.03 12.69
C GLU A 71 -1.24 -0.38 11.85
N GLY A 72 -1.66 -1.02 10.76
CA GLY A 72 -2.71 -0.54 9.84
C GLY A 72 -2.19 0.22 8.62
N PHE A 73 -0.89 0.21 8.39
CA PHE A 73 -0.22 0.67 7.17
C PHE A 73 0.16 -0.51 6.29
#